data_AF-A0A368FVC5-F1
#
_entry.id   AF-A0A368FVC5-F1
#
_cell.length_a   1.000
_cell.length_b   1.000
_cell.length_c   1.000
_cell.angle_alpha   90.00
_cell.angle_beta   90.00
_cell.angle_gamma   90.00
#
_symmetry.space_group_name_H-M   'P 1'
#
loop_
_entity.id
_entity.type
_entity.pdbx_description
1 polymer ?
#
loop_
_entity_poly.entity_id
_entity_poly.type
_entity_poly.pdbx_seq_one_letter_code
_entity_poly.pdbx_strand_id
1 'polypeptide(L)'
;MLPLLLLGLIELTTASWPYYPGPSGPQSPFPFSIPWEAQQELNNIQNNPNLTRQQYENRMNQWAKKFGLKDKFDAYKKNINDQRIKAQQKLDAALKALPNYYRQLRNIENDNTLTRPQADQKRRELLNTLTYRLTLE
;
A
#
# COMPACT_ATOMS: atom_id res chain seq x y z
N MET A 1 19.30 1.36 13.46
CA MET A 1 17.99 1.98 13.73
C MET A 1 17.37 2.34 12.38
N LEU A 2 16.55 1.45 11.83
CA LEU A 2 15.75 1.65 10.63
C LEU A 2 14.47 0.81 10.84
N PRO A 3 13.33 1.44 11.20
CA PRO A 3 12.11 0.71 11.49
C PRO A 3 11.54 0.18 10.18
N LEU A 4 11.11 -1.08 10.19
CA LEU A 4 10.50 -1.74 9.05
C LEU A 4 9.17 -1.06 8.72
N LEU A 5 9.26 -0.07 7.84
CA LEU A 5 8.25 0.31 6.87
C LEU A 5 7.69 -0.94 6.22
N LEU A 6 6.57 -1.42 6.73
CA LEU A 6 5.49 -2.07 5.98
C LEU A 6 4.22 -2.12 6.86
N LEU A 7 3.95 -1.02 7.55
CA LEU A 7 2.60 -0.45 7.55
C LEU A 7 2.32 -0.06 6.10
N GLY A 8 1.79 -1.00 5.32
CA GLY A 8 1.26 -0.70 4.01
C GLY A 8 0.04 0.21 4.19
N LEU A 9 0.25 1.52 4.04
CA LEU A 9 -0.72 2.49 3.56
C LEU A 9 -2.13 2.35 4.16
N ILE A 10 -2.29 2.84 5.39
CA ILE A 10 -3.55 3.47 5.75
C ILE A 10 -3.50 4.88 5.15
N GLU A 11 -4.51 5.19 4.34
CA GLU A 11 -4.97 6.51 3.89
C GLU A 11 -4.39 7.13 2.61
N LEU A 12 -5.17 6.99 1.54
CA LEU A 12 -5.66 8.16 0.80
C LEU A 12 -6.95 7.77 0.05
N THR A 13 -8.03 7.51 0.79
CA THR A 13 -9.39 7.93 0.45
C THR A 13 -10.25 7.89 1.70
N THR A 14 -10.98 8.97 1.93
CA THR A 14 -11.93 9.19 3.02
C THR A 14 -13.13 8.24 2.89
N ALA A 15 -13.19 7.21 3.73
CA ALA A 15 -14.45 6.53 4.03
C ALA A 15 -14.45 6.19 5.52
N SER A 16 -15.12 7.05 6.28
CA SER A 16 -15.39 6.90 7.71
C SER A 16 -16.15 5.61 7.97
N TRP A 17 -15.44 4.58 8.45
CA TRP A 17 -16.06 3.41 9.06
C TRP A 17 -16.51 3.78 10.49
N PRO A 18 -17.73 3.42 10.91
CA PRO A 18 -18.25 3.77 12.23
C PRO A 18 -17.44 3.08 13.33
N TYR A 19 -16.92 3.88 14.26
CA TYR A 19 -16.17 3.45 15.42
C TYR A 19 -17.06 2.65 16.37
N TYR A 20 -16.77 1.35 16.52
CA TYR A 20 -17.31 0.50 17.59
C TYR A 20 -16.20 0.27 18.63
N PRO A 21 -16.36 0.72 19.89
CA PRO A 21 -15.33 0.53 20.91
C PRO A 21 -15.33 -0.93 21.39
N GLY A 22 -14.30 -1.68 20.97
CA GLY A 22 -13.96 -3.02 21.44
C GLY A 22 -12.57 -3.05 22.11
N PRO A 23 -12.27 -4.08 22.94
CA PRO A 23 -11.27 -4.03 24.00
C PRO A 23 -9.83 -3.88 23.51
N SER A 24 -9.07 -3.08 24.26
CA SER A 24 -7.70 -2.63 24.03
C SER A 24 -6.66 -3.78 24.08
N GLY A 25 -6.27 -4.27 22.90
CA GLY A 25 -5.05 -5.03 22.64
C GLY A 25 -4.62 -4.79 21.19
N PRO A 26 -3.34 -4.98 20.81
CA PRO A 26 -2.93 -4.82 19.42
C PRO A 26 -3.74 -5.78 18.56
N GLN A 27 -4.64 -5.21 17.76
CA GLN A 27 -5.53 -5.96 16.89
C GLN A 27 -4.69 -6.75 15.89
N SER A 28 -5.04 -8.02 15.69
CA SER A 28 -4.38 -8.88 14.71
C SER A 28 -4.37 -8.19 13.33
N PRO A 29 -3.24 -8.18 12.60
CA PRO A 29 -3.20 -7.61 11.25
C PRO A 29 -3.98 -8.47 10.24
N PHE A 30 -4.48 -9.63 10.66
CA PHE A 30 -5.18 -10.55 9.79
C PHE A 30 -6.67 -10.22 9.70
N PRO A 31 -7.28 -10.34 8.50
CA PRO A 31 -8.72 -10.15 8.30
C PRO A 31 -9.55 -11.35 8.81
N PHE A 32 -8.99 -12.17 9.69
CA PHE A 32 -9.63 -13.37 10.23
C PHE A 32 -9.36 -13.49 11.72
N SER A 33 -10.31 -14.09 12.46
CA SER A 33 -10.16 -14.34 13.89
C SER A 33 -9.02 -15.31 14.17
N ILE A 34 -8.23 -15.01 15.20
CA ILE A 34 -7.21 -15.90 15.73
C ILE A 34 -7.47 -16.14 17.23
N PRO A 35 -7.19 -17.35 17.76
CA PRO A 35 -7.34 -17.61 19.18
C PRO A 35 -6.36 -16.78 20.01
N TRP A 36 -6.68 -16.57 21.29
CA TRP A 36 -5.88 -15.72 22.18
C TRP A 36 -4.42 -16.19 22.29
N GLU A 37 -4.21 -17.49 22.40
CA GLU A 37 -2.89 -18.11 22.48
C GLU A 37 -2.09 -17.84 21.20
N ALA A 38 -2.75 -17.85 20.04
CA ALA A 38 -2.12 -17.49 18.77
C ALA A 38 -1.76 -16.01 18.72
N GLN A 39 -2.59 -15.12 19.28
CA GLN A 39 -2.28 -13.69 19.36
C GLN A 39 -1.06 -13.43 20.25
N GLN A 40 -0.92 -14.15 21.37
CA GLN A 40 0.27 -14.03 22.24
C GLN A 40 1.55 -14.45 21.52
N GLU A 41 1.53 -15.59 20.82
CA GLU A 41 2.69 -16.03 20.04
C GLU A 41 3.00 -15.11 18.85
N LEU A 42 1.97 -14.59 18.19
CA LEU A 42 2.12 -13.61 17.12
C LEU A 42 2.85 -12.35 17.63
N ASN A 43 2.42 -11.82 18.78
CA ASN A 43 3.05 -10.66 19.40
C ASN A 43 4.53 -10.93 19.72
N ASN A 44 4.87 -12.12 20.20
CA ASN A 44 6.26 -12.50 20.49
C ASN A 44 7.12 -12.60 19.22
N ILE A 45 6.55 -13.08 18.11
CA ILE A 45 7.25 -13.13 16.82
C ILE A 45 7.45 -11.72 16.26
N GLN A 46 6.43 -10.87 16.30
CA GLN A 46 6.46 -9.51 15.75
C GLN A 46 7.38 -8.57 16.53
N ASN A 47 7.43 -8.69 17.85
CA ASN A 47 8.23 -7.82 18.70
C ASN A 47 9.68 -8.29 18.89
N ASN A 48 10.12 -9.33 18.17
CA ASN A 48 11.49 -9.82 18.26
C ASN A 48 12.40 -9.13 17.22
N PRO A 49 13.25 -8.17 17.62
CA PRO A 49 14.07 -7.41 16.69
C PRO A 49 15.26 -8.22 16.14
N ASN A 50 15.54 -9.40 16.70
CA ASN A 50 16.71 -10.20 16.37
C ASN A 50 16.43 -11.24 15.28
N LEU A 51 15.20 -11.30 14.75
CA LEU A 51 14.86 -12.22 13.68
C LEU A 51 15.31 -11.71 12.32
N THR A 52 16.02 -12.56 11.58
CA THR A 52 16.16 -12.34 10.14
C THR A 52 14.80 -12.52 9.46
N ARG A 53 14.65 -11.97 8.25
CA ARG A 53 13.42 -12.13 7.45
C ARG A 53 13.06 -13.60 7.24
N GLN A 54 14.05 -14.45 6.94
CA GLN A 54 13.81 -15.89 6.75
C GLN A 54 13.36 -16.57 8.05
N GLN A 55 13.97 -16.20 9.19
CA GLN A 55 13.57 -16.73 10.49
C GLN A 55 12.14 -16.29 10.87
N TYR A 56 11.80 -15.03 10.61
CA TYR A 56 10.45 -14.52 10.81
C TYR A 56 9.43 -15.30 9.98
N GLU A 57 9.67 -15.48 8.67
CA GLU A 57 8.79 -16.25 7.78
C GLU A 57 8.63 -17.70 8.24
N ASN A 58 9.73 -18.35 8.62
CA ASN A 58 9.68 -19.71 9.15
C ASN A 58 8.84 -19.80 10.44
N ARG A 59 9.00 -18.86 11.37
CA ARG A 59 8.21 -18.79 12.61
C ARG A 59 6.73 -18.53 12.33
N MET A 60 6.42 -17.63 11.42
CA MET A 60 5.03 -17.35 11.01
C MET A 60 4.37 -18.57 10.36
N ASN A 61 5.10 -19.33 9.53
CA ASN A 61 4.59 -20.57 8.94
C ASN A 61 4.33 -21.64 10.01
N GLN A 62 5.24 -21.78 10.99
CA GLN A 62 5.07 -22.70 12.12
C GLN A 62 3.88 -22.30 12.99
N TRP A 63 3.75 -21.01 13.31
CA TRP A 63 2.61 -20.43 14.03
C TRP A 63 1.29 -20.73 13.32
N ALA A 64 1.21 -20.44 12.02
CA ALA A 64 -0.01 -20.69 11.25
C ALA A 64 -0.38 -22.18 11.21
N LYS A 65 0.62 -23.07 11.10
CA LYS A 65 0.39 -24.52 11.15
C LYS A 65 -0.09 -24.98 12.53
N LYS A 66 0.54 -24.49 13.61
CA LYS A 66 0.23 -24.86 14.99
C LYS A 66 -1.22 -24.58 15.36
N PHE A 67 -1.77 -23.46 14.88
CA PHE A 67 -3.13 -23.02 15.20
C PHE A 67 -4.16 -23.34 14.11
N GLY A 68 -3.82 -24.15 13.10
CA GLY A 68 -4.75 -24.51 12.02
C GLY A 68 -5.16 -23.32 11.13
N LEU A 69 -4.32 -22.28 11.06
CA LEU A 69 -4.56 -21.04 10.31
C LEU A 69 -3.85 -21.02 8.95
N LYS A 70 -3.18 -22.12 8.57
CA LYS A 70 -2.27 -22.16 7.41
C LYS A 70 -2.91 -21.68 6.12
N ASP A 71 -4.10 -22.18 5.78
CA ASP A 71 -4.78 -21.81 4.53
C ASP A 71 -5.19 -20.33 4.51
N LYS A 72 -5.73 -19.83 5.64
CA LYS A 72 -6.10 -18.41 5.79
C LYS A 72 -4.87 -17.51 5.71
N PHE A 73 -3.77 -17.92 6.33
CA PHE A 73 -2.51 -17.20 6.33
C PHE A 73 -1.87 -17.17 4.93
N ASP A 74 -1.87 -18.30 4.21
CA ASP A 74 -1.37 -18.37 2.83
C ASP A 74 -2.22 -17.50 1.89
N ALA A 75 -3.55 -17.55 2.03
CA ALA A 75 -4.46 -16.70 1.25
C ALA A 75 -4.22 -15.21 1.53
N TYR A 76 -4.03 -14.84 2.79
CA TYR A 76 -3.66 -13.48 3.18
C TYR A 76 -2.32 -13.07 2.55
N LYS A 77 -1.27 -13.89 2.65
CA LYS A 77 0.04 -13.62 2.03
C LYS A 77 -0.07 -13.43 0.53
N LYS A 78 -0.85 -14.28 -0.15
CA LYS A 78 -1.09 -14.14 -1.59
C LYS A 78 -1.77 -12.82 -1.91
N ASN A 79 -2.84 -12.46 -1.21
CA ASN A 79 -3.56 -11.21 -1.42
C ASN A 79 -2.66 -9.98 -1.23
N ILE A 80 -1.88 -9.93 -0.14
CA ILE A 80 -0.94 -8.81 0.09
C ILE A 80 0.13 -8.75 -1.00
N ASN A 81 0.65 -9.90 -1.46
CA ASN A 81 1.61 -9.90 -2.55
C ASN A 81 1.00 -9.42 -3.87
N ASP A 82 -0.23 -9.84 -4.17
CA ASP A 82 -0.95 -9.40 -5.38
C ASP A 82 -1.21 -7.89 -5.34
N GLN A 83 -1.61 -7.34 -4.18
CA GLN A 83 -1.76 -5.89 -3.97
C GLN A 83 -0.43 -5.15 -4.14
N ARG A 84 0.67 -5.68 -3.59
CA ARG A 84 2.02 -5.12 -3.76
C ARG A 84 2.42 -5.09 -5.23
N ILE A 85 2.20 -6.17 -5.97
CA ILE A 85 2.52 -6.24 -7.40
C ILE A 85 1.71 -5.19 -8.17
N LYS A 86 0.40 -5.08 -7.92
CA LYS A 86 -0.45 -4.06 -8.55
C LYS A 86 0.05 -2.64 -8.24
N ALA A 87 0.40 -2.36 -6.98
CA ALA A 87 0.95 -1.06 -6.59
C ALA A 87 2.29 -0.76 -7.29
N GLN A 88 3.17 -1.76 -7.41
CA GLN A 88 4.43 -1.62 -8.15
C GLN A 88 4.18 -1.33 -9.63
N GLN A 89 3.26 -2.06 -10.28
CA GLN A 89 2.90 -1.82 -11.68
C GLN A 89 2.34 -0.40 -11.89
N LYS A 90 1.50 0.10 -10.98
CA LYS A 90 1.00 1.48 -11.02
C LYS A 90 2.12 2.50 -10.88
N LEU A 91 3.06 2.28 -9.96
CA LEU A 91 4.22 3.15 -9.79
C LEU A 91 5.09 3.17 -11.06
N ASP A 92 5.38 1.99 -11.62
CA ASP A 92 6.18 1.87 -12.84
C ASP A 92 5.50 2.57 -14.02
N ALA A 93 4.19 2.42 -14.18
CA ALA A 93 3.42 3.11 -15.21
C ALA A 93 3.47 4.64 -15.04
N ALA A 94 3.36 5.13 -13.80
CA ALA A 94 3.48 6.54 -13.49
C ALA A 94 4.86 7.09 -13.85
N LEU A 95 5.93 6.40 -13.41
CA LEU A 95 7.31 6.77 -13.72
C LEU A 95 7.56 6.82 -15.23
N LYS A 96 6.97 5.90 -16.00
CA LYS A 96 7.07 5.85 -17.46
C LYS A 96 6.33 7.00 -18.14
N ALA A 97 5.28 7.54 -17.53
CA ALA A 97 4.50 8.66 -18.05
C ALA A 97 5.14 10.03 -17.79
N LEU A 98 5.97 10.15 -16.74
CA LEU A 98 6.56 11.43 -16.30
C LEU A 98 7.35 12.17 -17.41
N PRO A 99 8.26 11.53 -18.18
CA PRO A 99 9.01 12.26 -19.21
C PRO A 99 8.10 12.92 -20.26
N ASN A 100 7.02 12.22 -20.65
CA ASN A 100 6.06 12.76 -21.60
C ASN A 100 5.25 13.92 -21.01
N TYR A 101 4.86 13.83 -19.74
CA TYR A 101 4.19 14.92 -19.02
C TYR A 101 5.06 16.18 -19.01
N TYR A 102 6.33 16.08 -18.61
CA TYR A 102 7.23 17.24 -18.55
C TYR A 102 7.50 17.86 -19.93
N ARG A 103 7.56 17.04 -20.98
CA ARG A 103 7.65 17.53 -22.36
C ARG A 103 6.41 18.34 -22.76
N GLN A 104 5.21 17.85 -22.46
CA GLN A 104 3.96 18.57 -22.74
C GLN A 104 3.84 19.85 -21.92
N LEU A 105 4.23 19.82 -20.65
CA LEU A 105 4.26 20.99 -19.79
C LEU A 105 5.19 22.07 -20.36
N ARG A 106 6.40 21.69 -20.77
CA ARG A 106 7.35 22.61 -21.41
C ARG A 106 6.79 23.22 -22.70
N ASN A 107 6.06 22.45 -23.50
CA ASN A 107 5.42 22.98 -24.70
C ASN A 107 4.36 24.03 -24.36
N ILE A 108 3.56 23.82 -23.31
CA ILE A 108 2.57 24.82 -22.85
C ILE A 108 3.27 26.09 -22.35
N GLU A 109 4.36 25.95 -21.61
CA GLU A 109 5.09 27.08 -21.02
C GLU A 109 5.81 27.95 -22.06
N ASN A 110 6.24 27.35 -23.19
CA ASN A 110 6.95 28.06 -24.25
C ASN A 110 6.03 28.47 -25.43
N ASP A 111 4.72 28.22 -25.33
CA ASP A 111 3.75 28.60 -26.36
C ASP A 111 3.35 30.07 -26.21
N ASN A 112 4.06 30.93 -26.93
CA ASN A 112 3.84 32.38 -26.96
C ASN A 112 2.49 32.79 -27.59
N THR A 113 1.73 31.85 -28.16
CA THR A 113 0.41 32.12 -28.74
C THR A 113 -0.71 32.04 -27.70
N LEU A 114 -0.45 31.47 -26.52
CA LEU A 114 -1.44 31.31 -25.47
C LEU A 114 -1.50 32.54 -24.56
N THR A 115 -2.73 32.94 -24.23
CA THR A 115 -2.98 33.80 -23.08
C THR A 115 -2.76 33.03 -21.78
N ARG A 116 -2.48 33.74 -20.68
CA ARG A 116 -2.29 33.12 -19.35
C ARG A 116 -3.45 32.18 -18.94
N PRO A 117 -4.73 32.56 -19.08
CA PRO A 117 -5.84 31.67 -18.73
C PRO A 117 -5.89 30.39 -19.57
N GLN A 118 -5.53 30.46 -20.86
CA GLN A 118 -5.49 29.30 -21.75
C GLN A 118 -4.34 28.34 -21.35
N ALA A 119 -3.17 28.89 -21.03
CA ALA A 119 -2.06 28.08 -20.52
C ALA A 119 -2.42 27.40 -19.19
N ASP A 120 -3.08 28.12 -18.27
CA ASP A 120 -3.53 27.56 -16.99
C ASP A 120 -4.58 26.45 -17.18
N GLN A 121 -5.50 26.61 -18.13
CA GLN A 121 -6.45 25.56 -18.48
C GLN A 121 -5.74 24.31 -19.00
N LYS A 122 -4.82 24.47 -19.97
CA LYS A 122 -4.06 23.33 -20.53
C LYS A 122 -3.22 22.62 -19.47
N ARG A 123 -2.64 23.35 -18.50
CA ARG A 123 -1.91 22.74 -17.37
C ARG A 123 -2.83 21.89 -16.48
N ARG A 124 -4.04 22.37 -16.16
CA ARG A 124 -5.03 21.61 -15.38
C ARG A 124 -5.46 20.34 -16.12
N GLU A 125 -5.74 20.44 -17.41
CA GLU A 125 -6.09 19.29 -18.25
C GLU A 125 -4.95 18.26 -18.28
N LEU A 126 -3.71 18.72 -18.47
CA LEU A 126 -2.52 17.86 -18.46
C LEU A 126 -2.33 17.16 -17.10
N LEU A 127 -2.50 17.87 -15.98
CA LEU A 127 -2.45 17.27 -14.64
C LEU A 127 -3.52 16.19 -14.45
N ASN A 128 -4.75 16.44 -14.92
CA ASN A 128 -5.84 15.46 -14.84
C ASN A 128 -5.51 14.16 -15.58
N THR A 129 -4.75 14.21 -16.68
CA THR A 129 -4.32 13.00 -17.40
C THR A 129 -3.37 12.11 -16.59
N LEU A 130 -2.56 12.68 -15.69
CA LEU A 130 -1.73 11.91 -14.76
C LEU A 130 -2.58 11.31 -13.64
N THR A 131 -3.48 12.10 -13.05
CA THR A 131 -4.33 11.66 -11.93
C THR A 131 -5.29 10.54 -12.33
N TYR A 132 -5.87 10.60 -13.54
CA TYR A 132 -6.75 9.56 -14.08
C TYR A 132 -5.99 8.23 -14.29
N ARG A 133 -4.78 8.28 -14.85
CA ARG A 133 -3.92 7.09 -15.05
C ARG A 133 -3.47 6.44 -13.74
N LEU A 134 -3.46 7.18 -12.64
CA LEU A 134 -3.09 6.67 -11.32
C LEU A 134 -4.26 6.04 -10.56
N THR A 135 -5.51 6.35 -10.94
CA THR A 135 -6.70 6.04 -10.14
C THR A 135 -7.68 5.04 -10.76
N LEU A 136 -7.65 4.81 -12.08
CA LEU A 136 -8.71 4.05 -12.80
C LEU A 136 -8.31 2.74 -13.51
N GLU A 137 -7.21 2.10 -13.11
CA GLU A 137 -6.89 0.70 -13.47
C GLU A 137 -6.53 -0.13 -12.22
#